data_AF-A0A0D2NZ99-F1
#
_entry.id   AF-A0A0D2NZ99-F1
#
_cell.length_a   1.000
_cell.length_b   1.000
_cell.length_c   1.000
_cell.angle_alpha   90.00
_cell.angle_beta   90.00
_cell.angle_gamma   90.00
#
_symmetry.space_group_name_H-M   'P 1'
#
loop_
_entity.id
_entity.type
_entity.pdbx_description
1 polymer ?
#
loop_
_entity_poly.entity_id
_entity_poly.type
_entity_poly.pdbx_seq_one_letter_code
_entity_poly.pdbx_strand_id
1 'polypeptide(L)'
;MSGIRYINRDELAELMKSDKIAARDFIVVDVRDDDYAGGNIKGSINIPSQEFLMNVDGLVTKTKGIPLVIFHCTLSQVRGPKAARIYSETKQNIQNDSALQEVVILRDGFSEFQVKYKDDPTLVENWDKDVWASEWS
;
A
#
# COMPACT_ATOMS: atom_id res chain seq x y z
N MET A 1 -9.30 -7.50 -19.98
CA MET A 1 -8.82 -6.63 -18.89
C MET A 1 -8.97 -7.41 -17.60
N SER A 2 -7.86 -7.76 -16.94
CA SER A 2 -7.94 -8.36 -15.61
C SER A 2 -8.52 -7.31 -14.65
N GLY A 3 -9.56 -7.66 -13.91
CA GLY A 3 -10.24 -6.73 -12.99
C GLY A 3 -9.32 -6.27 -11.87
N ILE A 4 -9.67 -5.15 -11.24
CA ILE A 4 -8.99 -4.65 -10.05
C ILE A 4 -9.16 -5.68 -8.92
N ARG A 5 -8.05 -6.21 -8.38
CA ARG A 5 -8.07 -7.12 -7.23
C ARG A 5 -7.87 -6.34 -5.93
N TYR A 6 -8.60 -6.77 -4.90
CA TYR A 6 -8.47 -6.26 -3.54
C TYR A 6 -7.95 -7.36 -2.61
N ILE A 7 -7.20 -6.95 -1.60
CA ILE A 7 -6.83 -7.74 -0.42
C ILE A 7 -7.49 -7.07 0.79
N ASN A 8 -8.05 -7.83 1.73
CA ASN A 8 -8.61 -7.28 2.96
C ASN A 8 -7.53 -7.15 4.06
N ARG A 9 -7.86 -6.44 5.14
CA ARG A 9 -6.92 -6.18 6.25
C ARG A 9 -6.43 -7.46 6.95
N ASP A 10 -7.26 -8.49 7.02
CA ASP A 10 -6.92 -9.76 7.70
C ASP A 10 -5.95 -10.57 6.82
N GLU A 11 -6.23 -10.64 5.52
CA GLU A 11 -5.33 -11.28 4.54
C GLU A 11 -3.96 -10.58 4.50
N LEU A 12 -3.91 -9.24 4.56
CA LEU A 12 -2.64 -8.51 4.63
C LEU A 12 -1.91 -8.78 5.94
N ALA A 13 -2.60 -8.79 7.08
CA ALA A 13 -1.99 -9.09 8.36
C ALA A 13 -1.44 -10.53 8.43
N GLU A 14 -2.17 -11.51 7.89
CA GLU A 14 -1.70 -12.88 7.75
C GLU A 14 -0.47 -12.99 6.84
N LEU A 15 -0.49 -12.29 5.70
CA LEU A 15 0.67 -12.21 4.80
C LEU A 15 1.90 -11.66 5.52
N MET A 16 1.75 -10.56 6.28
CA MET A 16 2.85 -9.94 7.02
C MET A 16 3.39 -10.80 8.16
N LYS A 17 2.56 -11.69 8.73
CA LYS A 17 2.93 -12.61 9.81
C LYS A 17 3.40 -13.98 9.32
N SER A 18 3.37 -14.22 8.01
CA SER A 18 3.82 -15.47 7.39
C SER A 18 5.35 -15.53 7.23
N ASP A 19 5.84 -16.53 6.49
CA ASP A 19 7.24 -16.67 6.09
C ASP A 19 7.64 -15.73 4.92
N LYS A 20 6.68 -14.97 4.38
CA LYS A 20 6.91 -13.98 3.33
C LYS A 20 7.67 -12.77 3.86
N ILE A 21 8.65 -12.31 3.09
CA ILE A 21 9.55 -11.22 3.47
C ILE A 21 9.16 -9.95 2.73
N ALA A 22 8.92 -8.86 3.48
CA ALA A 22 8.67 -7.54 2.90
C ALA A 22 9.84 -7.06 2.03
N ALA A 23 9.55 -6.33 0.97
CA ALA A 23 10.49 -5.90 -0.08
C ALA A 23 11.16 -7.03 -0.90
N ARG A 24 10.79 -8.30 -0.66
CA ARG A 24 11.19 -9.46 -1.47
C ARG A 24 10.00 -10.17 -2.07
N ASP A 25 9.07 -10.60 -1.23
CA ASP A 25 7.89 -11.37 -1.61
C ASP A 25 6.66 -10.45 -1.84
N PHE A 26 6.58 -9.36 -1.08
CA PHE A 26 5.54 -8.34 -1.23
C PHE A 26 6.04 -6.96 -0.82
N ILE A 27 5.34 -5.90 -1.24
CA ILE A 27 5.57 -4.54 -0.76
C ILE A 27 4.26 -3.78 -0.64
N VAL A 28 4.13 -3.01 0.43
CA VAL A 28 2.98 -2.12 0.67
C VAL A 28 3.36 -0.70 0.26
N VAL A 29 2.55 -0.07 -0.58
CA VAL A 29 2.71 1.30 -1.05
C VAL A 29 1.56 2.14 -0.50
N ASP A 30 1.90 3.03 0.42
CA ASP A 30 0.97 3.99 1.01
C ASP A 30 0.99 5.28 0.18
N VAL A 31 -0.14 5.63 -0.42
CA VAL A 31 -0.25 6.86 -1.25
C VAL A 31 -1.02 7.98 -0.56
N ARG A 32 -1.11 7.95 0.78
CA ARG A 32 -1.59 9.10 1.56
C ARG A 32 -0.63 10.28 1.43
N ASP A 33 -1.20 11.48 1.53
CA ASP A 33 -0.49 12.75 1.42
C ASP A 33 -0.19 13.23 2.85
N ASP A 34 -0.68 14.42 3.26
CA ASP A 34 -0.53 14.91 4.63
C ASP A 34 -1.21 13.99 5.67
N ASP A 35 -2.21 13.23 5.25
CA ASP A 35 -2.93 12.24 6.06
C ASP A 35 -2.17 10.90 6.22
N TYR A 36 -0.89 10.86 5.83
CA TYR A 36 0.03 9.77 6.19
C TYR A 36 0.42 9.81 7.67
N ALA A 37 0.49 11.01 8.26
CA ALA A 37 0.82 11.19 9.67
C ALA A 37 -0.20 10.50 10.60
N GLY A 38 0.27 10.08 11.78
CA GLY A 38 -0.56 9.38 12.77
C GLY A 38 -0.54 7.86 12.71
N GLY A 39 0.24 7.28 11.79
CA GLY A 39 0.54 5.85 11.77
C GLY A 39 0.54 5.29 10.36
N ASN A 40 1.28 4.20 10.17
CA ASN A 40 1.38 3.51 8.89
C ASN A 40 1.55 2.00 9.06
N ILE A 41 1.29 1.26 7.98
CA ILE A 41 1.57 -0.18 7.92
C ILE A 41 3.08 -0.37 7.97
N LYS A 42 3.54 -1.29 8.82
CA LYS A 42 4.96 -1.53 9.06
C LYS A 42 5.69 -1.91 7.79
N GLY A 43 6.79 -1.19 7.50
CA GLY A 43 7.62 -1.46 6.32
C GLY A 43 6.96 -1.07 4.99
N SER A 44 5.85 -0.31 5.03
CA SER A 44 5.32 0.33 3.82
C SER A 44 6.25 1.44 3.34
N ILE A 45 6.20 1.72 2.04
CA ILE A 45 6.81 2.91 1.46
C ILE A 45 5.73 3.94 1.20
N ASN A 46 5.96 5.19 1.61
CA ASN A 46 5.04 6.29 1.31
C ASN A 46 5.45 6.99 0.02
N ILE A 47 4.52 7.05 -0.93
CA ILE A 47 4.65 7.81 -2.18
C ILE A 47 3.36 8.64 -2.33
N PRO A 48 3.34 9.90 -1.87
CA PRO A 48 2.14 10.73 -1.86
C PRO A 48 1.44 10.79 -3.22
N SER A 49 0.11 10.78 -3.21
CA SER A 49 -0.70 10.77 -4.43
C SER A 49 -0.48 12.01 -5.30
N GLN A 50 -0.19 13.16 -4.68
CA GLN A 50 0.12 14.42 -5.37
C GLN A 50 1.41 14.34 -6.18
N GLU A 51 2.38 13.55 -5.72
CA GLU A 51 3.70 13.39 -6.35
C GLU A 51 3.84 12.08 -7.12
N PHE A 52 2.80 11.25 -7.12
CA PHE A 52 2.87 9.87 -7.60
C PHE A 52 3.30 9.77 -9.07
N LEU A 53 2.78 10.64 -9.93
CA LEU A 53 3.10 10.65 -11.36
C LEU A 53 4.59 10.92 -11.64
N MET A 54 5.24 11.72 -10.80
CA MET A 54 6.67 12.02 -10.96
C MET A 54 7.56 10.90 -10.45
N ASN A 55 7.05 10.08 -9.52
CA ASN A 55 7.82 9.06 -8.81
C ASN A 55 7.55 7.62 -9.29
N VAL A 56 6.49 7.39 -10.08
CA VAL A 56 6.05 6.04 -10.46
C VAL A 56 7.09 5.25 -11.26
N ASP A 57 7.88 5.90 -12.10
CA ASP A 57 8.93 5.23 -12.89
C ASP A 57 10.03 4.66 -11.98
N GLY A 58 10.43 5.45 -10.97
CA GLY A 58 11.35 5.02 -9.93
C GLY A 58 10.76 3.91 -9.06
N LEU A 59 9.46 4.00 -8.74
CA LEU A 59 8.74 2.96 -8.01
C LEU A 59 8.76 1.63 -8.77
N VAL A 60 8.37 1.61 -10.05
CA VAL A 60 8.39 0.42 -10.93
C VAL A 60 9.77 -0.21 -11.00
N THR A 61 10.83 0.61 -11.00
CA THR A 61 12.21 0.13 -11.00
C THR A 61 12.58 -0.51 -9.66
N LYS A 62 12.22 0.13 -8.54
CA LYS A 62 12.50 -0.37 -7.17
C LYS A 62 11.76 -1.65 -6.83
N THR A 63 10.54 -1.83 -7.34
CA THR A 63 9.70 -3.00 -7.07
C THR A 63 9.88 -4.10 -8.12
N LYS A 64 10.83 -3.96 -9.05
CA LYS A 64 11.13 -4.98 -10.04
C LYS A 64 11.52 -6.29 -9.35
N GLY A 65 10.85 -7.38 -9.73
CA GLY A 65 11.09 -8.70 -9.16
C GLY A 65 10.33 -9.00 -7.86
N ILE A 66 9.64 -8.02 -7.26
CA ILE A 66 8.74 -8.26 -6.12
C ILE A 66 7.41 -8.83 -6.65
N PRO A 67 6.98 -10.03 -6.28
CA PRO A 67 5.79 -10.66 -6.87
C PRO A 67 4.47 -9.93 -6.58
N LEU A 68 4.33 -9.26 -5.43
CA LEU A 68 3.08 -8.63 -5.01
C LEU A 68 3.28 -7.18 -4.57
N VAL A 69 2.53 -6.26 -5.18
CA VAL A 69 2.50 -4.83 -4.81
C VAL A 69 1.09 -4.48 -4.32
N ILE A 70 1.00 -4.04 -3.06
CA ILE A 70 -0.26 -3.68 -2.42
C ILE A 70 -0.35 -2.16 -2.27
N PHE A 71 -1.28 -1.52 -2.96
CA PHE A 71 -1.53 -0.09 -2.83
C PHE A 71 -2.62 0.19 -1.81
N HIS A 72 -2.50 1.29 -1.07
CA HIS A 72 -3.60 1.78 -0.25
C HIS A 72 -3.53 3.30 -0.07
N CYS A 73 -4.64 3.88 0.36
CA CYS A 73 -4.64 5.22 0.95
C CYS A 73 -5.41 5.17 2.29
N THR A 74 -6.07 6.25 2.67
CA THR A 74 -6.88 6.31 3.91
C THR A 74 -8.08 5.36 3.84
N LEU A 75 -8.91 5.50 2.80
CA LEU A 75 -10.10 4.65 2.59
C LEU A 75 -9.98 3.71 1.37
N SER A 76 -8.90 3.84 0.58
CA SER A 76 -8.71 3.12 -0.69
C SER A 76 -9.85 3.25 -1.73
N GLN A 77 -10.59 4.36 -1.72
CA GLN A 77 -11.69 4.60 -2.68
C GLN A 77 -11.28 5.41 -3.91
N VAL A 78 -10.22 6.24 -3.81
CA VAL A 78 -9.80 7.15 -4.89
C VAL A 78 -8.30 7.04 -5.14
N ARG A 79 -7.46 7.48 -4.20
CA ARG A 79 -6.00 7.57 -4.38
C ARG A 79 -5.34 6.20 -4.57
N GLY A 80 -5.68 5.22 -3.73
CA GLY A 80 -5.19 3.83 -3.83
C GLY A 80 -5.47 3.19 -5.21
N PRO A 81 -6.74 3.11 -5.65
CA PRO A 81 -7.07 2.57 -6.98
C PRO A 81 -6.44 3.32 -8.14
N LYS A 82 -6.40 4.66 -8.07
CA LYS A 82 -5.75 5.49 -9.11
C LYS A 82 -4.25 5.18 -9.20
N ALA A 83 -3.55 5.11 -8.07
CA ALA A 83 -2.12 4.80 -8.02
C ALA A 83 -1.82 3.38 -8.54
N ALA A 84 -2.59 2.38 -8.12
CA ALA A 84 -2.45 1.00 -8.59
C ALA A 84 -2.61 0.89 -10.12
N ARG A 85 -3.57 1.62 -10.68
CA ARG A 85 -3.79 1.69 -12.12
C ARG A 85 -2.61 2.34 -12.84
N ILE A 86 -2.19 3.53 -12.41
CA ILE A 86 -1.06 4.26 -13.00
C ILE A 86 0.21 3.39 -12.95
N TYR A 87 0.50 2.78 -11.80
CA TYR A 87 1.64 1.88 -11.65
C TYR A 87 1.58 0.71 -12.62
N SER A 88 0.41 0.08 -12.79
CA SER A 88 0.24 -1.05 -13.71
C SER A 88 0.45 -0.64 -15.18
N GLU A 89 -0.08 0.52 -15.58
CA GLU A 89 0.09 1.08 -16.92
C GLU A 89 1.56 1.47 -17.18
N THR A 90 2.19 2.18 -16.24
CA THR A 90 3.62 2.55 -16.31
C THR A 90 4.50 1.31 -16.39
N LYS A 91 4.25 0.27 -15.58
CA LYS A 91 5.00 -0.98 -15.62
C LYS A 91 4.92 -1.63 -17.00
N GLN A 92 3.74 -1.71 -17.61
CA GLN A 92 3.57 -2.28 -18.96
C GLN A 92 4.35 -1.50 -20.02
N ASN A 93 4.49 -0.18 -19.84
CA ASN A 93 5.23 0.67 -20.78
C ASN A 93 6.76 0.57 -20.61
N ILE A 94 7.24 0.41 -19.38
CA ILE A 94 8.68 0.40 -19.06
C ILE A 94 9.28 -1.01 -19.12
N GLN A 95 8.51 -2.03 -18.70
CA GLN A 95 8.99 -3.40 -18.58
C GLN A 95 8.39 -4.26 -19.70
N ASN A 96 9.22 -4.69 -20.64
CA ASN A 96 8.90 -5.76 -21.61
C ASN A 96 8.95 -7.17 -20.99
N ASP A 97 8.95 -7.27 -19.66
CA ASP A 97 9.17 -8.53 -18.94
C ASP A 97 7.84 -9.30 -18.79
N SER A 98 7.91 -10.61 -19.04
CA SER A 98 6.79 -11.55 -18.86
C SER A 98 6.58 -11.95 -17.39
N ALA A 99 7.45 -11.51 -16.48
CA ALA A 99 7.33 -11.78 -15.05
C ALA A 99 6.01 -11.24 -14.49
N LEU A 100 5.14 -12.17 -14.10
CA LEU A 100 3.89 -11.87 -13.42
C LEU A 100 4.22 -11.22 -12.06
N GLN A 101 3.88 -9.94 -11.92
CA GLN A 101 3.76 -9.31 -10.62
C GLN A 101 2.32 -8.84 -10.50
N GLU A 102 1.74 -9.16 -9.36
CA GLU A 102 0.38 -8.87 -9.02
C GLU A 102 0.28 -7.50 -8.36
N VAL A 103 -0.73 -6.74 -8.76
CA VAL A 103 -1.02 -5.41 -8.21
C VAL A 103 -2.40 -5.46 -7.60
N VAL A 104 -2.48 -5.18 -6.30
CA VAL A 104 -3.73 -5.23 -5.53
C VAL A 104 -3.92 -3.97 -4.71
N ILE A 105 -5.14 -3.78 -4.23
CA ILE A 105 -5.50 -2.65 -3.38
C ILE A 105 -5.94 -3.18 -2.01
N LEU A 106 -5.40 -2.62 -0.92
CA LEU A 106 -5.93 -2.89 0.41
C LEU A 106 -7.32 -2.28 0.53
N ARG A 107 -8.32 -3.14 0.70
CA ARG A 107 -9.71 -2.74 0.92
C ARG A 107 -9.83 -1.90 2.19
N ASP A 108 -10.62 -0.82 2.09
CA ASP A 108 -10.92 0.14 3.16
C ASP A 108 -9.71 0.91 3.74
N GLY A 109 -8.53 0.71 3.16
CA GLY A 109 -7.32 1.49 3.41
C GLY A 109 -6.79 1.40 4.84
N PHE A 110 -5.99 2.39 5.22
CA PHE A 110 -5.37 2.43 6.54
C PHE A 110 -6.40 2.67 7.66
N SER A 111 -7.50 3.38 7.38
CA SER A 111 -8.54 3.68 8.38
C SER A 111 -9.08 2.42 9.05
N GLU A 112 -9.41 1.39 8.27
CA GLU A 112 -9.90 0.12 8.82
C GLU A 112 -8.78 -0.80 9.30
N PHE A 113 -7.59 -0.72 8.68
CA PHE A 113 -6.44 -1.52 9.11
C PHE A 113 -6.02 -1.16 10.52
N GLN A 114 -5.87 0.15 10.81
CA GLN A 114 -5.41 0.62 12.12
C GLN A 114 -6.44 0.36 13.22
N VAL A 115 -7.75 0.42 12.95
CA VAL A 115 -8.79 0.12 13.95
C VAL A 115 -8.55 -1.24 14.61
N LYS A 116 -8.16 -2.25 13.82
CA LYS A 116 -7.95 -3.61 14.29
C LYS A 116 -6.52 -3.88 14.77
N TYR A 117 -5.52 -3.26 14.14
CA TYR A 117 -4.12 -3.67 14.29
C TYR A 117 -3.19 -2.60 14.89
N LYS A 118 -3.69 -1.43 15.29
CA LYS A 118 -2.89 -0.35 15.90
C LYS A 118 -2.04 -0.78 17.10
N ASP A 119 -2.52 -1.75 17.88
CA ASP A 119 -1.84 -2.24 19.08
C ASP A 119 -0.80 -3.34 18.78
N ASP A 120 -0.66 -3.74 17.51
CA ASP A 120 0.31 -4.74 17.06
C ASP A 120 1.52 -4.06 16.39
N PRO A 121 2.67 -3.95 17.09
CA PRO A 121 3.86 -3.27 16.58
C PRO A 121 4.57 -4.05 15.47
N THR A 122 4.10 -5.25 15.13
CA THR A 122 4.58 -6.01 13.96
C THR A 122 3.82 -5.64 12.69
N LEU A 123 2.64 -5.00 12.81
CA LEU A 123 1.77 -4.65 11.70
C LEU A 123 1.64 -3.14 11.49
N VAL A 124 1.64 -2.37 12.57
CA VAL A 124 1.51 -0.91 12.54
C VAL A 124 2.72 -0.27 13.23
N GLU A 125 3.21 0.83 12.67
CA GLU A 125 4.25 1.65 13.27
C GLU A 125 3.86 3.13 13.24
N ASN A 126 4.53 3.95 14.04
CA ASN A 126 4.30 5.39 14.16
C ASN A 126 2.85 5.80 14.51
N TRP A 127 2.08 4.90 15.13
CA TRP A 127 0.69 5.18 15.49
C TRP A 127 0.61 6.23 16.60
N ASP A 128 -0.16 7.28 16.34
CA ASP A 128 -0.35 8.38 17.28
C ASP A 128 -1.81 8.48 17.70
N LYS A 129 -2.07 8.21 18.98
CA LYS A 129 -3.41 8.26 19.56
C LYS A 129 -4.07 9.62 19.41
N ASP A 130 -3.31 10.73 19.43
CA ASP A 130 -3.88 12.06 19.48
C ASP A 130 -4.44 12.46 18.10
N VAL A 131 -3.79 11.99 17.02
CA VAL A 131 -4.30 12.09 15.65
C VAL A 131 -5.64 11.37 15.52
N TRP A 132 -5.73 10.13 16.01
CA TRP A 132 -6.95 9.31 15.88
C TRP A 132 -8.04 9.58 16.92
N ALA A 133 -7.71 10.23 18.04
CA ALA A 133 -8.67 10.67 19.05
C ALA A 133 -9.42 11.94 18.62
N SER A 134 -8.76 12.82 17.86
CA SER A 134 -9.33 14.10 17.42
C SER A 134 -10.47 14.00 16.40
N GLU A 135 -10.66 12.84 15.76
CA GLU A 135 -11.79 12.64 14.83
C GLU A 135 -13.14 12.37 15.54
N TRP A 136 -13.16 12.32 16.88
CA TRP A 136 -14.35 12.08 17.71
C TRP A 136 -14.61 13.13 18.80
N SER A 137 -14.07 14.34 18.65
CA SER A 137 -14.32 15.48 19.55
C SER A 137 -14.84 16.72 18.83
#